data_AF-A0A0D4C124-F1
#
_entry.id   AF-A0A0D4C124-F1
#
_cell.length_a   1.000
_cell.length_b   1.000
_cell.length_c   1.000
_cell.angle_alpha   90.00
_cell.angle_beta   90.00
_cell.angle_gamma   90.00
#
_symmetry.space_group_name_H-M   'P 1'
#
loop_
_entity.id
_entity.type
_entity.pdbx_description
1 polymer ?
#
loop_
_entity_poly.entity_id
_entity_poly.type
_entity_poly.pdbx_seq_one_letter_code
_entity_poly.pdbx_strand_id
1 'polypeptide(L)'
;MPENSLPATATGYERRLLEYAAEHFLVLGRSKARRLAIKLCKRQARMMDLDLERIFAHADPTPQQAFRNIEASLNAVQACR
;
A
#
# COMPACT_ATOMS: atom_id res chain seq x y z
N MET A 1 17.67 12.94 0.65
CA MET A 1 16.33 13.08 0.03
C MET A 1 15.33 13.05 1.16
N PRO A 2 14.59 14.13 1.50
CA PRO A 2 13.75 14.07 2.68
C PRO A 2 12.55 13.18 2.38
N GLU A 3 12.45 12.11 3.17
CA GLU A 3 11.33 11.17 3.27
C GLU A 3 10.13 11.87 3.93
N ASN A 4 9.69 13.00 3.37
CA ASN A 4 8.50 13.70 3.81
C ASN A 4 7.27 13.01 3.21
N SER A 5 6.91 11.84 3.74
CA SER A 5 5.58 11.28 3.56
C SER A 5 4.58 12.18 4.28
N LEU A 6 4.11 13.24 3.62
CA LEU A 6 2.98 14.03 4.10
C LEU A 6 1.85 13.07 4.52
N PRO A 7 1.19 13.32 5.66
CA PRO A 7 0.16 12.43 6.16
C PRO A 7 -0.93 12.27 5.10
N ALA A 8 -1.39 11.02 4.91
CA ALA A 8 -2.42 10.57 3.96
C ALA A 8 -3.81 11.19 4.26
N THR A 9 -3.86 12.51 4.19
CA THR A 9 -4.97 13.36 4.57
C THR A 9 -5.32 14.23 3.37
N ALA A 10 -6.57 14.68 3.28
CA ALA A 10 -7.00 15.55 2.19
C ALA A 10 -6.12 16.81 2.08
N THR A 11 -5.65 17.38 3.20
CA THR A 11 -4.76 18.54 3.19
C THR A 11 -3.36 18.21 2.69
N GLY A 12 -2.81 17.04 3.05
CA GLY A 12 -1.53 16.56 2.53
C GLY A 12 -1.57 16.33 1.02
N TYR A 13 -2.64 15.72 0.52
CA TYR A 13 -2.85 15.53 -0.91
C TYR A 13 -3.04 16.85 -1.68
N GLU A 14 -3.76 17.81 -1.11
CA GLU A 14 -3.92 19.15 -1.72
C GLU A 14 -2.56 19.83 -1.92
N ARG A 15 -1.73 19.84 -0.86
CA ARG A 15 -0.39 20.43 -0.92
C ARG A 15 0.47 19.76 -2.00
N ARG A 16 0.53 18.43 -2.01
CA ARG A 16 1.32 17.66 -2.97
C ARG A 16 0.88 17.87 -4.42
N LEU A 17 -0.44 18.00 -4.65
CA LEU A 17 -0.98 18.29 -5.98
C LEU A 17 -0.60 19.69 -6.47
N LEU A 18 -0.55 20.67 -5.57
CA LEU A 18 -0.12 22.03 -5.91
C LEU A 18 1.39 22.11 -6.16
N GLU A 19 2.19 21.41 -5.35
CA GLU A 19 3.64 21.26 -5.56
C GLU A 19 3.93 20.61 -6.93
N TYR A 20 3.29 19.47 -7.22
CA TYR A 20 3.40 18.80 -8.51
C TYR A 20 2.96 19.70 -9.67
N ALA A 21 1.86 20.45 -9.51
CA ALA A 21 1.42 21.37 -10.55
C ALA A 21 2.44 22.50 -10.79
N ALA A 22 3.08 23.01 -9.75
CA ALA A 22 4.15 24.01 -9.87
C ALA A 22 5.40 23.43 -10.55
N GLU A 23 5.83 22.22 -10.16
CA GLU A 23 6.99 21.52 -10.74
C GLU A 23 6.83 21.23 -12.23
N HIS A 24 5.60 20.92 -12.66
CA HIS A 24 5.28 20.58 -14.05
C HIS A 24 4.68 21.74 -14.86
N PHE A 25 4.73 22.97 -14.33
CA PHE A 25 4.18 24.18 -14.99
C PHE A 25 2.70 24.04 -15.39
N LEU A 26 1.92 23.29 -14.61
CA LEU A 26 0.50 23.09 -14.81
C LEU A 26 -0.31 24.13 -14.02
N VAL A 27 -1.31 24.73 -14.66
CA VAL A 27 -2.23 25.63 -13.96
C VAL A 27 -3.29 24.82 -13.21
N LEU A 28 -3.11 24.69 -11.89
CA LEU A 28 -4.05 24.01 -11.01
C LEU A 28 -4.62 24.96 -9.96
N GLY A 29 -5.89 25.34 -10.13
CA GLY A 29 -6.60 26.15 -9.14
C GLY A 29 -6.85 25.39 -7.83
N ARG A 30 -6.77 26.10 -6.70
CA ARG A 30 -6.92 25.53 -5.35
C ARG A 30 -8.20 24.71 -5.16
N SER A 31 -9.34 25.20 -5.65
CA SER A 31 -10.62 24.47 -5.58
C SER A 31 -10.61 23.15 -6.38
N LYS A 32 -9.85 23.08 -7.47
CA LYS A 32 -9.65 21.85 -8.25
C LYS A 32 -8.70 20.90 -7.51
N ALA A 33 -7.61 21.41 -6.95
CA ALA A 33 -6.68 20.64 -6.12
C ALA A 33 -7.38 19.98 -4.92
N ARG A 34 -8.20 20.74 -4.18
CA ARG A 34 -8.96 20.22 -3.02
C ARG A 34 -9.94 19.10 -3.40
N ARG A 35 -10.65 19.23 -4.54
CA ARG A 35 -11.54 18.17 -5.03
C ARG A 35 -10.78 16.90 -5.41
N LEU A 36 -9.62 17.04 -6.06
CA LEU A 36 -8.75 15.91 -6.40
C LEU A 36 -8.18 15.25 -5.16
N ALA A 37 -7.76 16.05 -4.18
CA ALA A 37 -7.24 15.56 -2.91
C ALA A 37 -8.25 14.71 -2.14
N ILE A 38 -9.51 15.13 -2.08
CA ILE A 38 -10.59 14.33 -1.48
C ILE A 38 -10.78 13.01 -2.24
N LYS A 39 -10.73 13.02 -3.57
CA LYS A 39 -10.86 11.80 -4.38
C LYS A 39 -9.70 10.83 -4.12
N LEU A 40 -8.46 11.33 -4.02
CA LEU A 40 -7.28 10.52 -3.72
C LEU A 40 -7.36 9.94 -2.30
N CYS A 41 -7.71 10.75 -1.32
CA CYS A 41 -7.90 10.31 0.06
C CYS A 41 -8.95 9.19 0.18
N LYS A 42 -10.11 9.35 -0.48
CA LYS A 42 -11.16 8.31 -0.52
C LYS A 42 -10.72 7.06 -1.28
N ARG A 43 -9.94 7.21 -2.36
CA ARG A 43 -9.40 6.07 -3.11
C ARG A 43 -8.42 5.27 -2.27
N GLN A 44 -7.52 5.94 -1.54
CA GLN A 44 -6.58 5.28 -0.65
C GLN A 44 -7.31 4.52 0.46
N ALA A 45 -8.32 5.12 1.10
CA ALA A 45 -9.12 4.43 2.12
C ALA A 45 -9.72 3.12 1.59
N ARG A 46 -10.34 3.15 0.40
CA ARG A 46 -10.89 1.94 -0.24
C ARG A 46 -9.85 0.89 -0.61
N MET A 47 -8.64 1.32 -1.00
CA MET A 47 -7.56 0.37 -1.29
C MET A 47 -7.07 -0.31 -0.01
N MET A 48 -6.94 0.44 1.09
CA MET A 48 -6.62 -0.13 2.39
C MET A 48 -7.69 -1.13 2.85
N ASP A 49 -8.97 -0.82 2.64
CA ASP A 49 -10.06 -1.75 2.97
C ASP A 49 -9.99 -3.03 2.14
N LEU A 50 -9.74 -2.93 0.83
CA LEU A 50 -9.58 -4.11 -0.04
C LEU A 50 -8.35 -4.95 0.28
N ASP A 51 -7.24 -4.31 0.66
CA ASP A 51 -6.02 -5.00 1.06
C ASP A 51 -6.23 -5.71 2.42
N LEU A 52 -6.97 -5.07 3.35
CA LEU A 52 -7.42 -5.72 4.58
C LEU A 52 -8.39 -6.88 4.29
N GLU A 53 -9.38 -6.68 3.43
CA GLU A 53 -10.29 -7.74 2.98
C GLU A 53 -9.52 -8.91 2.36
N ARG A 54 -8.47 -8.66 1.58
CA ARG A 54 -7.61 -9.73 1.05
C ARG A 54 -6.88 -10.48 2.15
N ILE A 55 -6.35 -9.80 3.16
CA ILE A 55 -5.70 -10.43 4.31
C ILE A 55 -6.68 -11.30 5.10
N PHE A 56 -7.92 -10.86 5.28
CA PHE A 56 -8.93 -11.61 6.02
C PHE A 56 -9.62 -12.71 5.19
N ALA A 57 -9.83 -12.48 3.89
CA ALA A 57 -10.48 -13.44 2.97
C ALA A 57 -9.50 -14.52 2.50
N HIS A 58 -8.22 -14.19 2.36
CA HIS A 58 -7.14 -15.15 2.19
C HIS A 58 -6.37 -15.23 3.50
N ALA A 59 -6.99 -15.86 4.52
CA ALA A 59 -6.21 -16.46 5.60
C ALA A 59 -5.15 -17.33 4.91
N ASP A 60 -3.89 -16.92 5.04
CA ASP A 60 -2.77 -17.47 4.30
C ASP A 60 -2.89 -18.99 4.27
N PRO A 61 -3.28 -19.61 3.14
CA PRO A 61 -3.38 -21.04 3.07
C PRO A 61 -1.96 -21.47 2.90
N THR A 62 -1.13 -21.37 3.95
CA THR A 62 0.10 -22.13 3.99
C THR A 62 -0.36 -23.56 3.78
N PRO A 63 -0.23 -24.13 2.57
CA PRO A 63 -0.91 -25.38 2.29
C PRO A 63 -0.25 -26.38 3.23
N GLN A 64 -1.00 -27.38 3.70
CA GLN A 64 -0.36 -28.47 4.45
C GLN A 64 0.86 -29.04 3.69
N GLN A 65 0.88 -28.88 2.36
CA GLN A 65 2.04 -29.16 1.51
C GLN A 65 3.30 -28.34 1.83
N ALA A 66 3.20 -27.03 2.12
CA ALA A 66 4.35 -26.21 2.51
C ALA A 66 4.91 -26.67 3.86
N PHE A 67 4.05 -26.99 4.84
CA PHE A 67 4.49 -27.59 6.11
C PHE A 67 5.16 -28.95 5.90
N ARG A 68 4.56 -29.83 5.08
CA ARG A 68 5.15 -31.15 4.74
C ARG A 68 6.49 -31.03 4.03
N ASN A 69 6.67 -30.04 3.15
CA ASN A 69 7.95 -29.80 2.47
C ASN A 69 9.04 -29.36 3.45
N ILE A 70 8.68 -28.54 4.46
CA ILE A 70 9.60 -28.14 5.53
C ILE A 70 9.98 -29.34 6.40
N GLU A 71 9.00 -30.17 6.81
CA GLU A 71 9.24 -31.40 7.57
C GLU A 71 10.14 -32.40 6.82
N ALA A 72 9.85 -32.63 5.54
CA ALA A 72 10.68 -33.50 4.69
C ALA A 72 12.13 -33.00 4.57
N SER A 73 12.30 -31.68 4.45
CA SER A 73 13.62 -31.05 4.37
C SER A 73 14.39 -31.16 5.70
N LEU A 74 13.71 -30.96 6.83
CA LEU A 74 14.29 -31.14 8.17
C LEU A 74 14.75 -32.57 8.42
N ASN A 75 13.94 -33.57 8.05
CA ASN A 75 14.29 -34.97 8.19
C ASN A 75 15.47 -35.39 7.30
N ALA A 76 15.55 -34.86 6.07
CA ALA A 76 16.67 -35.12 5.16
C ALA A 76 18.00 -34.55 5.70
N VAL A 77 17.96 -33.37 6.33
CA VAL A 77 19.14 -32.76 6.97
C VAL A 77 19.57 -33.55 8.22
N GLN A 78 18.63 -34.10 8.98
CA GLN A 78 18.94 -34.94 10.15
C GLN A 78 19.51 -36.31 9.75
N ALA A 79 19.11 -36.87 8.61
CA ALA A 79 19.62 -38.15 8.11
C ALA A 79 21.04 -38.09 7.52
N CYS A 80 21.55 -36.90 7.19
CA CYS A 80 22.92 -36.68 6.70
C CYS A 80 23.92 -36.29 7.81
N ARG A 81 23.51 -36.37 9.09
CA ARG A 81 24.38 -36.24 10.26
C ARG A 81 24.62 -37.61 10.89
#